data_AF-A0A3C1ZD59-F1
#
_entry.id   AF-A0A3C1ZD59-F1
#
_cell.length_a   1.000
_cell.length_b   1.000
_cell.length_c   1.000
_cell.angle_alpha   90.00
_cell.angle_beta   90.00
_cell.angle_gamma   90.00
#
_symmetry.space_group_name_H-M   'P 1'
#
loop_
_entity.id
_entity.type
_entity.pdbx_description
1 polymer ?
#
loop_
_entity_poly.entity_id
_entity_poly.type
_entity_poly.pdbx_seq_one_letter_code
_entity_poly.pdbx_strand_id
1 'polypeptide(L)'
;MKKHYKTVMCLVAVVAALLWVSQPATGQEVPTVKKERNHIRSGNKLYNAKRYAEAEVEYRKAIEANPQSGLGQFNLATALMRQGSATSKSDDKNNPMTQAEGILQNLVKSTPSRDLQAKAYYDLGNIAFGRQQYDQAVEHYKNALRRNPDDDQARDNLRLAQLKLKQQQQNQDKQNQDQDKKDQNKDQQDKQNQDKQNQDKQNQDKQNQDKQNQDKQNQQQGGMSQQNVEQVLKAMQDQERATQQKVSAEQARQQRAERARTNRKW
;
A
#
# COMPACT_ATOMS: atom_id res chain seq x y z
N MET A 1 -73.32 -46.21 42.06
CA MET A 1 -74.48 -45.41 41.61
C MET A 1 -74.41 -44.03 42.26
N LYS A 2 -74.46 -42.97 41.43
CA LYS A 2 -74.89 -41.57 41.69
C LYS A 2 -74.55 -40.92 43.05
N LYS A 3 -73.78 -39.82 43.03
CA LYS A 3 -74.27 -38.42 43.17
C LYS A 3 -73.13 -37.39 43.24
N HIS A 4 -73.43 -36.22 42.67
CA HIS A 4 -72.71 -34.95 42.54
C HIS A 4 -72.15 -34.37 43.84
N TYR A 5 -71.11 -33.51 43.74
CA TYR A 5 -71.14 -32.14 44.26
C TYR A 5 -70.30 -31.18 43.40
N LYS A 6 -70.90 -30.02 43.14
CA LYS A 6 -70.40 -28.83 42.42
C LYS A 6 -69.36 -28.06 43.27
N THR A 7 -68.69 -27.11 42.59
CA THR A 7 -68.00 -25.90 43.11
C THR A 7 -66.70 -26.18 43.87
N VAL A 8 -65.54 -25.59 43.52
CA VAL A 8 -65.18 -24.17 43.68
C VAL A 8 -64.03 -23.79 42.73
N MET A 9 -64.16 -22.62 42.08
CA MET A 9 -63.09 -21.86 41.41
C MET A 9 -62.00 -21.46 42.41
N CYS A 10 -60.72 -21.67 42.07
CA CYS A 10 -59.65 -20.84 42.59
C CYS A 10 -58.55 -20.66 41.53
N LEU A 11 -58.38 -19.42 41.10
CA LEU A 11 -57.30 -18.89 40.29
C LEU A 11 -55.94 -19.19 40.93
N VAL A 12 -55.02 -19.77 40.17
CA VAL A 12 -53.59 -19.72 40.48
C VAL A 12 -52.91 -18.83 39.44
N ALA A 13 -52.73 -17.56 39.82
CA ALA A 13 -51.88 -16.62 39.10
C ALA A 13 -50.42 -16.97 39.41
N VAL A 14 -49.68 -17.44 38.41
CA VAL A 14 -48.23 -17.63 38.50
C VAL A 14 -47.56 -16.28 38.26
N VAL A 15 -47.14 -15.62 39.33
CA VAL A 15 -46.29 -14.42 39.26
C VAL A 15 -44.83 -14.90 39.14
N ALA A 16 -44.33 -14.95 37.92
CA ALA A 16 -42.90 -15.09 37.66
C ALA A 16 -42.23 -13.73 37.87
N ALA A 17 -41.57 -13.54 39.01
CA ALA A 17 -40.78 -12.36 39.30
C ALA A 17 -39.53 -12.31 38.38
N LEU A 18 -39.58 -11.46 37.36
CA LEU A 18 -38.42 -11.06 36.56
C LEU A 18 -37.51 -10.17 37.42
N LEU A 19 -36.48 -10.77 38.03
CA LEU A 19 -35.37 -10.01 38.59
C LEU A 19 -34.54 -9.44 37.43
N TRP A 20 -34.86 -8.22 37.01
CA TRP A 20 -33.94 -7.38 36.26
C TRP A 20 -32.77 -7.00 37.18
N VAL A 21 -31.74 -7.85 37.21
CA VAL A 21 -30.43 -7.43 37.70
C VAL A 21 -29.93 -6.38 36.70
N SER A 22 -30.05 -5.11 37.08
CA SER A 22 -29.43 -4.01 36.37
C SER A 22 -27.92 -4.23 36.44
N GLN A 23 -27.34 -4.80 35.39
CA GLN A 23 -25.88 -4.79 35.25
C GLN A 23 -25.46 -3.32 35.23
N PRO A 24 -24.51 -2.88 36.08
CA PRO A 24 -23.98 -1.53 35.95
C PRO A 24 -23.45 -1.44 34.52
N ALA A 25 -23.92 -0.42 33.78
CA ALA A 25 -23.35 -0.08 32.49
C ALA A 25 -21.84 -0.03 32.71
N THR A 26 -21.11 -0.96 32.10
CA THR A 26 -19.65 -0.94 32.10
C THR A 26 -19.28 0.42 31.56
N GLY A 27 -18.77 1.28 32.44
CA GLY A 27 -18.47 2.66 32.11
C GLY A 27 -17.52 2.66 30.93
N GLN A 28 -18.00 3.00 29.74
CA GLN A 28 -17.10 3.35 28.67
C GLN A 28 -16.34 4.57 29.17
N GLU A 29 -15.07 4.40 29.54
CA GLU A 29 -14.20 5.51 29.88
C GLU A 29 -14.29 6.52 28.75
N VAL A 30 -14.78 7.73 29.06
CA VAL A 30 -14.87 8.80 28.06
C VAL A 30 -13.46 9.02 27.51
N PRO A 31 -13.25 8.89 26.18
CA PRO A 31 -11.93 9.07 25.59
C PRO A 31 -11.27 10.36 26.07
N THR A 32 -10.13 10.23 26.75
CA THR A 32 -9.52 11.39 27.41
C THR A 32 -8.48 12.03 26.48
N VAL A 33 -8.88 13.11 25.82
CA VAL A 33 -8.02 13.90 24.92
C VAL A 33 -6.73 14.37 25.60
N LYS A 34 -6.74 14.60 26.93
CA LYS A 34 -5.54 14.98 27.68
C LYS A 34 -4.53 13.83 27.82
N LYS A 35 -4.98 12.61 28.17
CA LYS A 35 -4.06 11.46 28.31
C LYS A 35 -3.48 11.10 26.94
N GLU A 36 -4.33 11.03 25.91
CA GLU A 36 -3.91 10.79 24.52
C GLU A 36 -2.82 11.77 24.07
N ARG A 37 -3.04 13.09 24.19
CA ARG A 37 -2.03 14.10 23.82
C ARG A 37 -0.72 13.96 24.58
N ASN A 38 -0.76 13.60 25.86
CA ASN A 38 0.44 13.42 26.67
C ASN A 38 1.26 12.22 26.19
N HIS A 39 0.60 11.09 25.93
CA HIS A 39 1.24 9.91 25.36
C HIS A 39 1.79 10.17 23.96
N ILE A 40 1.07 10.90 23.10
CA ILE A 40 1.58 11.32 21.78
C ILE A 40 2.85 12.16 21.93
N ARG A 41 2.88 13.15 22.83
CA ARG A 41 4.06 13.99 23.05
C ARG A 41 5.26 13.18 23.56
N SER A 42 5.02 12.26 24.50
CA SER A 42 6.03 11.35 25.02
C SER A 42 6.59 10.45 23.91
N GLY A 43 5.71 9.82 23.14
CA GLY A 43 6.05 9.00 21.98
C GLY A 43 6.85 9.78 20.94
N ASN A 44 6.47 11.02 20.61
CA ASN A 44 7.20 11.87 19.67
C ASN A 44 8.62 12.17 20.16
N LYS A 45 8.81 12.42 21.46
CA LYS A 45 10.13 12.63 22.06
C LYS A 45 11.01 11.38 21.92
N LEU A 46 10.45 10.20 22.19
CA LEU A 46 11.14 8.91 22.05
C LEU A 46 11.47 8.60 20.58
N TYR A 47 10.53 8.85 19.67
CA TYR A 47 10.71 8.67 18.24
C TYR A 47 11.84 9.55 17.70
N ASN A 48 11.90 10.83 18.10
CA ASN A 48 12.99 11.74 17.72
C ASN A 48 14.34 11.29 18.30
N ALA A 49 14.33 10.64 19.45
CA ALA A 49 15.51 9.98 20.03
C ALA A 49 15.84 8.62 19.38
N LYS A 50 15.15 8.23 18.30
CA LYS A 50 15.26 6.95 17.58
C LYS A 50 14.94 5.72 18.43
N ARG A 51 14.29 5.91 19.59
CA ARG A 51 13.85 4.85 20.51
C ARG A 51 12.48 4.34 20.07
N TYR A 52 12.43 3.71 18.89
CA TYR A 52 11.15 3.40 18.21
C TYR A 52 10.29 2.37 18.94
N ALA A 53 10.90 1.39 19.64
CA ALA A 53 10.17 0.42 20.47
C ALA A 53 9.42 1.10 21.62
N GLU A 54 10.05 2.08 22.25
CA GLU A 54 9.44 2.79 23.37
C GLU A 54 8.42 3.83 22.88
N ALA A 55 8.69 4.46 21.74
CA ALA A 55 7.71 5.32 21.07
C ALA A 55 6.43 4.56 20.72
N GLU A 56 6.55 3.33 20.21
CA GLU A 56 5.44 2.43 19.93
C GLU A 56 4.57 2.20 21.17
N VAL A 57 5.18 1.89 22.32
CA VAL A 57 4.47 1.69 23.59
C VAL A 57 3.66 2.93 23.97
N GLU A 58 4.24 4.13 23.86
CA GLU A 58 3.51 5.37 24.15
C GLU A 58 2.38 5.64 23.15
N TYR A 59 2.59 5.38 21.86
CA TYR A 59 1.51 5.53 20.88
C TYR A 59 0.37 4.52 21.09
N ARG A 60 0.66 3.29 21.53
CA ARG A 60 -0.37 2.32 21.92
C ARG A 60 -1.18 2.81 23.12
N LYS A 61 -0.54 3.36 24.16
CA LYS A 61 -1.25 4.00 25.29
C LYS A 61 -2.10 5.20 24.86
N ALA A 62 -1.65 5.97 23.86
CA ALA A 62 -2.45 7.06 23.30
C ALA A 62 -3.74 6.53 22.64
N ILE A 63 -3.64 5.42 21.89
CA ILE A 63 -4.78 4.77 21.23
C ILE A 63 -5.70 4.08 22.25
N GLU A 64 -5.15 3.53 23.34
CA GLU A 64 -5.95 3.01 24.45
C GLU A 64 -6.79 4.11 25.11
N ALA A 65 -6.19 5.28 25.35
CA ALA A 65 -6.89 6.44 25.91
C ALA A 65 -7.91 7.07 24.94
N ASN A 66 -7.69 6.92 23.62
CA ASN A 66 -8.62 7.36 22.59
C ASN A 66 -8.50 6.47 21.32
N PRO A 67 -9.37 5.46 21.17
CA PRO A 67 -9.31 4.53 20.04
C PRO A 67 -9.50 5.17 18.66
N GLN A 68 -10.08 6.38 18.61
CA GLN A 68 -10.31 7.15 17.38
C GLN A 68 -9.20 8.16 17.09
N SER A 69 -8.08 8.15 17.83
CA SER A 69 -6.96 9.04 17.57
C SER A 69 -6.24 8.66 16.27
N GLY A 70 -6.64 9.29 15.16
CA GLY A 70 -5.97 9.12 13.87
C GLY A 70 -4.49 9.53 13.90
N LEU A 71 -4.13 10.52 14.73
CA LEU A 71 -2.73 10.92 14.93
C LEU A 71 -1.96 9.86 15.71
N GLY A 72 -2.53 9.28 16.76
CA GLY A 72 -1.93 8.17 17.51
C GLY A 72 -1.71 6.94 16.62
N GLN A 73 -2.71 6.58 15.81
CA GLN A 73 -2.62 5.50 14.82
C GLN A 73 -1.52 5.76 13.77
N PHE A 74 -1.49 6.96 13.19
CA PHE A 74 -0.44 7.35 12.25
C PHE A 74 0.95 7.25 12.87
N ASN A 75 1.14 7.84 14.05
CA ASN A 75 2.42 7.82 14.75
C ASN A 75 2.87 6.40 15.13
N LEU A 76 1.95 5.54 15.57
CA LEU A 76 2.21 4.12 15.79
C LEU A 76 2.73 3.44 14.51
N ALA A 77 2.05 3.64 13.38
CA ALA A 77 2.49 3.07 12.10
C ALA A 77 3.89 3.55 11.72
N THR A 78 4.19 4.86 11.85
CA THR A 78 5.53 5.38 11.55
C THR A 78 6.62 4.78 12.45
N ALA A 79 6.35 4.56 13.75
CA ALA A 79 7.29 3.90 14.66
C ALA A 79 7.56 2.46 14.23
N LEU A 80 6.50 1.71 13.89
CA LEU A 80 6.59 0.34 13.41
C LEU A 80 7.36 0.24 12.08
N MET A 81 7.15 1.17 11.15
CA MET A 81 7.94 1.24 9.91
C MET A 81 9.44 1.42 10.19
N ARG A 82 9.79 2.27 11.16
CA ARG A 82 11.20 2.49 11.55
C ARG A 82 11.84 1.26 12.19
N GLN A 83 11.06 0.48 12.93
CA GLN A 83 11.53 -0.81 13.45
C GLN A 83 11.65 -1.86 12.34
N GLY A 84 10.67 -1.93 11.42
CA GLY A 84 10.62 -2.88 10.32
C GLY A 84 11.54 -2.57 9.13
N SER A 85 12.18 -1.39 9.11
CA SER A 85 13.09 -0.96 8.04
C SER A 85 14.35 -1.83 7.89
N ALA A 86 14.62 -2.75 8.83
CA ALA A 86 15.81 -3.60 8.86
C ALA A 86 15.58 -5.01 8.28
N THR A 87 15.06 -5.10 7.05
CA THR A 87 14.84 -6.35 6.30
C THR A 87 13.61 -7.14 6.74
N SER A 88 12.56 -7.11 5.91
CA SER A 88 11.69 -8.27 5.81
C SER A 88 10.91 -8.22 4.51
N LYS A 89 11.30 -9.09 3.58
CA LYS A 89 10.43 -9.61 2.53
C LYS A 89 9.43 -10.63 3.09
N SER A 90 9.20 -10.65 4.41
CA SER A 90 8.33 -11.61 5.07
C SER A 90 6.93 -11.04 5.22
N ASP A 91 5.96 -11.76 4.65
CA ASP A 91 4.52 -11.55 4.86
C ASP A 91 4.06 -12.07 6.24
N ASP A 92 4.95 -12.07 7.23
CA ASP A 92 4.59 -12.44 8.60
C ASP A 92 3.66 -11.35 9.17
N LYS A 93 2.52 -11.75 9.70
CA LYS A 93 1.57 -10.85 10.38
C LYS A 93 2.18 -10.21 11.63
N ASN A 94 3.20 -10.83 12.21
CA ASN A 94 3.92 -10.29 13.36
C ASN A 94 4.99 -9.27 12.96
N ASN A 95 5.29 -9.11 11.67
CA ASN A 95 6.26 -8.13 11.18
C ASN A 95 5.73 -6.69 11.46
N PRO A 96 6.54 -5.82 12.10
CA PRO A 96 6.18 -4.42 12.33
C PRO A 96 5.75 -3.69 11.04
N MET A 97 6.35 -4.00 9.90
CA MET A 97 5.99 -3.39 8.62
C MET A 97 4.58 -3.78 8.15
N THR A 98 4.20 -5.04 8.31
CA THR A 98 2.84 -5.54 7.97
C THR A 98 1.80 -4.92 8.91
N GLN A 99 2.12 -4.79 10.21
CA GLN A 99 1.25 -4.10 11.17
C GLN A 99 1.07 -2.62 10.79
N ALA A 100 2.16 -1.93 10.45
CA ALA A 100 2.12 -0.52 10.04
C ALA A 100 1.22 -0.32 8.82
N GLU A 101 1.39 -1.15 7.79
CA GLU A 101 0.57 -1.12 6.58
C GLU A 101 -0.92 -1.29 6.90
N GLY A 102 -1.28 -2.29 7.72
CA GLY A 102 -2.66 -2.52 8.14
C GLY A 102 -3.27 -1.33 8.87
N ILE A 103 -2.50 -0.68 9.76
CA ILE A 103 -2.92 0.54 10.45
C ILE A 103 -3.16 1.67 9.45
N LEU A 104 -2.23 1.90 8.51
CA LEU A 104 -2.36 2.97 7.51
C LEU A 104 -3.55 2.74 6.56
N GLN A 105 -3.77 1.50 6.12
CA GLN A 105 -4.91 1.12 5.27
C GLN A 105 -6.25 1.38 5.95
N ASN A 106 -6.34 1.14 7.26
CA ASN A 106 -7.54 1.47 8.03
C ASN A 106 -7.66 2.98 8.23
N LEU A 107 -6.54 3.65 8.55
CA LEU A 107 -6.52 5.09 8.81
C LEU A 107 -7.02 5.90 7.61
N VAL A 108 -6.60 5.57 6.38
CA VAL A 108 -7.06 6.29 5.18
C VAL A 108 -8.57 6.15 4.92
N LYS A 109 -9.20 5.11 5.46
CA LYS A 109 -10.65 4.87 5.35
C LYS A 109 -11.44 5.52 6.48
N SER A 110 -10.87 5.61 7.68
CA SER A 110 -11.59 6.04 8.89
C SER A 110 -11.35 7.50 9.27
N THR A 111 -10.19 8.07 8.96
CA THR A 111 -9.88 9.43 9.41
C THR A 111 -10.56 10.49 8.55
N PRO A 112 -11.20 11.52 9.15
CA PRO A 112 -11.72 12.66 8.39
C PRO A 112 -10.63 13.67 8.01
N SER A 113 -9.43 13.56 8.58
CA SER A 113 -8.34 14.51 8.32
C SER A 113 -7.69 14.25 6.95
N ARG A 114 -7.90 15.18 6.02
CA ARG A 114 -7.28 15.14 4.68
C ARG A 114 -5.75 15.09 4.76
N ASP A 115 -5.16 15.81 5.70
CA ASP A 115 -3.71 15.86 5.90
C ASP A 115 -3.16 14.52 6.40
N LEU A 116 -3.84 13.88 7.36
CA LEU A 116 -3.45 12.54 7.81
C LEU A 116 -3.64 11.50 6.73
N GLN A 117 -4.72 11.58 5.94
CA GLN A 117 -4.88 10.71 4.79
C GLN A 117 -3.72 10.90 3.81
N ALA A 118 -3.33 12.14 3.47
CA ALA A 118 -2.22 12.42 2.56
C ALA A 118 -0.92 11.75 3.03
N LYS A 119 -0.55 11.94 4.31
CA LYS A 119 0.63 11.33 4.92
C LYS A 119 0.56 9.80 4.94
N ALA A 120 -0.60 9.24 5.27
CA ALA A 120 -0.78 7.80 5.30
C ALA A 120 -0.69 7.15 3.91
N TYR A 121 -1.24 7.80 2.88
CA TYR A 121 -1.05 7.35 1.50
C TYR A 121 0.41 7.46 1.05
N TYR A 122 1.13 8.50 1.45
CA TYR A 122 2.56 8.62 1.16
C TYR A 122 3.35 7.45 1.80
N ASP A 123 3.08 7.14 3.06
CA ASP A 123 3.76 6.02 3.75
C ASP A 123 3.38 4.65 3.18
N LEU A 124 2.12 4.42 2.78
CA LEU A 124 1.72 3.23 2.01
C LEU A 124 2.49 3.12 0.69
N GLY A 125 2.70 4.25 0.01
CA GLY A 125 3.52 4.30 -1.20
C GLY A 125 4.97 3.91 -0.94
N ASN A 126 5.56 4.37 0.17
CA ASN A 126 6.91 4.00 0.58
C ASN A 126 7.03 2.50 0.89
N ILE A 127 6.03 1.93 1.57
CA ILE A 127 5.96 0.49 1.87
C ILE A 127 5.90 -0.33 0.57
N ALA A 128 4.96 -0.01 -0.32
CA ALA A 128 4.81 -0.68 -1.62
C ALA A 128 6.08 -0.55 -2.47
N PHE A 129 6.69 0.64 -2.50
CA PHE A 129 7.94 0.88 -3.22
C PHE A 129 9.08 0.03 -2.67
N GLY A 130 9.23 -0.08 -1.35
CA GLY A 130 10.23 -0.92 -0.70
C GLY A 130 10.05 -2.41 -1.01
N ARG A 131 8.80 -2.85 -1.25
CA ARG A 131 8.46 -4.21 -1.70
C ARG A 131 8.53 -4.39 -3.23
N GLN A 132 9.00 -3.38 -3.96
CA GLN A 132 9.08 -3.36 -5.42
C GLN A 132 7.72 -3.50 -6.12
N GLN A 133 6.62 -3.23 -5.40
CA GLN A 133 5.26 -3.15 -5.92
C GLN A 133 5.05 -1.74 -6.50
N TYR A 134 5.79 -1.42 -7.57
CA TYR A 134 5.89 -0.05 -8.07
C TYR A 134 4.56 0.48 -8.64
N ASP A 135 3.71 -0.39 -9.16
CA ASP A 135 2.34 -0.08 -9.58
C ASP A 135 1.48 0.42 -8.41
N GLN A 136 1.51 -0.29 -7.29
CA GLN A 136 0.79 0.10 -6.07
C GLN A 136 1.38 1.39 -5.47
N ALA A 137 2.71 1.52 -5.47
CA ALA A 137 3.39 2.71 -5.01
C ALA A 137 2.94 3.96 -5.80
N VAL A 138 2.86 3.86 -7.14
CA VAL A 138 2.34 4.92 -8.01
C VAL A 138 0.94 5.35 -7.61
N GLU A 139 0.02 4.41 -7.38
CA GLU A 139 -1.35 4.74 -6.97
C GLU A 139 -1.43 5.36 -5.58
N HIS A 140 -0.62 4.89 -4.63
CA HIS A 140 -0.55 5.47 -3.30
C HIS A 140 0.00 6.91 -3.32
N TYR A 141 1.10 7.18 -4.03
CA TYR A 141 1.63 8.55 -4.15
C TYR A 141 0.65 9.48 -4.89
N LYS A 142 -0.04 9.01 -5.94
CA LYS A 142 -1.12 9.79 -6.58
C LYS A 142 -2.23 10.13 -5.59
N ASN A 143 -2.61 9.19 -4.72
CA ASN A 143 -3.60 9.42 -3.68
C ASN A 143 -3.13 10.41 -2.60
N ALA A 144 -1.83 10.42 -2.27
CA ALA A 144 -1.24 11.45 -1.40
C ALA A 144 -1.35 12.83 -2.05
N LEU A 145 -0.93 12.96 -3.32
CA LEU A 145 -0.94 14.24 -4.06
C LEU A 145 -2.34 14.78 -4.37
N ARG A 146 -3.34 13.90 -4.56
CA ARG A 146 -4.74 14.33 -4.63
C ARG A 146 -5.17 15.06 -3.36
N ARG A 147 -4.62 14.69 -2.21
CA ARG A 147 -4.99 15.23 -0.90
C ARG A 147 -4.13 16.42 -0.50
N ASN A 148 -2.83 16.33 -0.71
CA ASN A 148 -1.85 17.39 -0.54
C ASN A 148 -1.06 17.60 -1.85
N PRO A 149 -1.51 18.50 -2.74
CA PRO A 149 -0.84 18.77 -4.01
C PRO A 149 0.57 19.36 -3.86
N ASP A 150 0.86 20.00 -2.74
CA ASP A 150 2.11 20.72 -2.49
C ASP A 150 3.24 19.82 -1.95
N ASP A 151 3.00 18.52 -1.82
CA ASP A 151 3.99 17.55 -1.34
C ASP A 151 5.05 17.24 -2.41
N ASP A 152 6.16 17.96 -2.38
CA ASP A 152 7.30 17.73 -3.29
C ASP A 152 7.91 16.33 -3.12
N GLN A 153 7.94 15.79 -1.88
CA GLN A 153 8.50 14.46 -1.63
C GLN A 153 7.64 13.37 -2.27
N ALA A 154 6.31 13.48 -2.17
CA ALA A 154 5.40 12.56 -2.83
C ALA A 154 5.49 12.65 -4.36
N ARG A 155 5.74 13.84 -4.92
CA ARG A 155 5.97 14.01 -6.37
C ARG A 155 7.24 13.34 -6.84
N ASP A 156 8.34 13.53 -6.13
CA ASP A 156 9.62 12.91 -6.49
C ASP A 156 9.58 11.38 -6.34
N ASN A 157 8.96 10.87 -5.28
CA ASN A 157 8.78 9.44 -5.09
C ASN A 157 7.82 8.84 -6.13
N LEU A 158 6.78 9.56 -6.55
CA LEU A 158 5.91 9.14 -7.66
C LEU A 158 6.72 8.99 -8.96
N ARG A 159 7.55 9.98 -9.29
CA ARG A 159 8.41 9.96 -10.49
C ARG A 159 9.37 8.78 -10.46
N LEU A 160 10.00 8.54 -9.30
CA LEU A 160 10.89 7.40 -9.10
C LEU A 160 10.15 6.07 -9.23
N ALA A 161 8.94 5.95 -8.65
CA ALA A 161 8.10 4.76 -8.78
C ALA A 161 7.69 4.49 -10.22
N GLN A 162 7.29 5.51 -10.99
CA GLN A 162 6.98 5.39 -12.41
C GLN A 162 8.18 4.93 -13.24
N LEU A 163 9.36 5.48 -12.96
CA LEU A 163 10.59 5.05 -13.60
C LEU A 163 10.89 3.58 -13.32
N LYS A 164 10.78 3.16 -12.06
CA LYS A 164 11.02 1.76 -11.65
C LYS A 164 10.01 0.79 -12.24
N LEU A 165 8.73 1.18 -12.30
CA LEU A 165 7.69 0.40 -12.97
C LEU A 165 8.00 0.20 -14.47
N LYS A 166 8.41 1.26 -15.16
CA LYS A 166 8.81 1.18 -16.58
C LYS A 166 10.02 0.27 -16.78
N GLN A 167 11.01 0.34 -15.90
CA GLN A 167 12.18 -0.55 -15.93
C GLN A 167 11.75 -2.02 -15.71
N GLN A 168 10.84 -2.28 -14.77
CA GLN A 168 10.33 -3.62 -14.51
C GLN A 168 9.60 -4.21 -15.71
N GLN A 169 8.76 -3.42 -16.38
CA GLN A 169 8.04 -3.84 -17.59
C GLN A 169 9.00 -4.14 -18.75
N GLN A 170 9.98 -3.27 -19.00
CA GLN A 170 10.98 -3.50 -20.05
C GLN A 170 11.80 -4.78 -19.84
N ASN A 171 12.11 -5.12 -18.57
CA ASN A 171 12.83 -6.33 -18.26
C ASN A 171 11.98 -7.59 -18.48
N GLN A 172 10.67 -7.52 -18.20
CA GLN A 172 9.73 -8.61 -18.49
C GLN A 172 9.55 -8.82 -20.00
N ASP A 173 9.42 -7.75 -20.78
CA ASP A 173 9.28 -7.83 -22.25
C ASP A 173 10.50 -8.47 -22.91
N LYS A 174 11.71 -8.13 -22.45
CA LYS A 174 12.96 -8.74 -22.93
C LYS A 174 13.04 -10.23 -22.60
N GLN A 175 12.64 -10.60 -21.38
CA GLN A 175 12.66 -11.99 -20.95
C GLN A 175 11.70 -12.84 -21.78
N ASN A 176 10.53 -12.31 -22.16
CA ASN A 176 9.60 -12.96 -23.06
C ASN A 176 10.19 -13.10 -24.48
N GLN A 177 10.84 -12.05 -25.02
CA GLN A 177 11.48 -12.11 -26.35
C GLN A 177 12.65 -13.10 -26.42
N ASP A 178 13.44 -13.22 -25.36
CA ASP A 178 14.53 -14.20 -25.29
C ASP A 178 14.00 -15.64 -25.17
N GLN A 179 12.83 -15.81 -24.53
CA GLN A 179 12.15 -17.10 -24.43
C GLN A 179 11.56 -17.53 -25.79
N ASP A 180 10.92 -16.61 -26.52
CA ASP A 180 10.43 -16.86 -27.88
C ASP A 180 11.55 -17.23 -28.85
N LYS A 181 12.73 -16.60 -28.74
CA LYS A 181 13.91 -16.96 -29.54
C LYS A 181 14.48 -18.34 -29.18
N LYS A 182 14.40 -18.75 -27.92
CA LYS A 182 14.83 -20.09 -27.49
C LYS A 182 13.88 -21.18 -28.00
N ASP A 183 12.57 -20.92 -27.99
CA ASP A 183 11.58 -21.87 -28.50
C ASP A 183 11.63 -21.97 -30.03
N GLN A 184 11.83 -20.86 -30.75
CA GLN A 184 12.08 -20.90 -32.20
C GLN A 184 13.35 -21.68 -32.58
N ASN A 185 14.41 -21.60 -31.77
CA ASN A 185 15.63 -22.37 -31.99
C ASN A 185 15.44 -23.87 -31.69
N LYS A 186 14.60 -24.25 -30.73
CA LYS A 186 14.25 -25.67 -30.48
C LYS A 186 13.45 -26.26 -31.63
N ASP A 187 12.45 -25.53 -32.14
CA ASP A 187 11.65 -25.98 -33.29
C ASP A 187 12.48 -26.10 -34.58
N GLN A 188 13.48 -25.24 -34.79
CA GLN A 188 14.42 -25.40 -35.91
C GLN A 188 15.37 -26.59 -35.71
N GLN A 189 15.78 -26.89 -34.47
CA GLN A 189 16.62 -28.05 -34.18
C GLN A 189 15.88 -29.38 -34.35
N ASP A 190 14.59 -29.44 -33.99
CA ASP A 190 13.76 -30.62 -34.19
C ASP A 190 13.39 -30.85 -35.66
N LYS A 191 13.20 -29.78 -36.45
CA LYS A 191 13.04 -29.89 -37.91
C LYS A 191 14.33 -30.35 -38.60
N GLN A 192 15.50 -29.87 -38.17
CA GLN A 192 16.78 -30.36 -38.70
C GLN A 192 17.10 -31.80 -38.26
N ASN A 193 16.60 -32.27 -37.11
CA ASN A 193 16.77 -33.67 -36.69
C ASN A 193 15.81 -34.63 -37.41
N GLN A 194 14.63 -34.17 -37.85
CA GLN A 194 13.76 -34.98 -38.70
C GLN A 194 14.30 -35.11 -40.14
N ASP A 195 14.92 -34.07 -40.70
CA ASP A 195 15.59 -34.18 -42.01
C ASP A 195 16.90 -34.99 -41.95
N LYS A 196 17.59 -35.04 -40.80
CA LYS A 196 18.78 -35.88 -40.59
C LYS A 196 18.50 -37.34 -40.27
N GLN A 197 17.26 -37.72 -39.97
CA GLN A 197 16.89 -39.15 -39.82
C GLN A 197 16.68 -39.86 -41.17
N ASN A 198 16.78 -39.13 -42.30
CA ASN A 198 16.64 -39.66 -43.65
C ASN A 198 17.92 -39.61 -44.51
N GLN A 199 19.08 -39.24 -43.93
CA GLN A 199 20.38 -39.38 -44.59
C GLN A 199 21.41 -39.99 -43.63
N ASP A 200 21.58 -41.29 -43.82
CA ASP A 200 22.81 -42.05 -43.70
C ASP A 200 23.76 -41.86 -42.51
N LYS A 201 23.91 -43.00 -41.83
CA LYS A 201 25.15 -43.53 -41.28
C LYS A 201 26.38 -43.14 -42.12
N GLN A 202 27.13 -42.13 -41.71
CA GLN A 202 28.61 -42.09 -41.72
C GLN A 202 29.11 -40.70 -41.33
N ASN A 203 29.42 -40.53 -40.05
CA ASN A 203 30.70 -40.02 -39.57
C ASN A 203 30.57 -39.67 -38.09
N GLN A 204 31.23 -40.48 -37.27
CA GLN A 204 31.69 -40.07 -35.96
C GLN A 204 32.84 -39.07 -36.13
N ASP A 205 32.95 -38.22 -35.12
CA ASP A 205 34.01 -37.26 -34.83
C ASP A 205 33.89 -35.84 -35.41
N LYS A 206 33.93 -34.93 -34.43
CA LYS A 206 34.11 -33.46 -34.48
C LYS A 206 32.83 -32.63 -34.54
N GLN A 207 32.20 -32.44 -33.37
CA GLN A 207 31.74 -31.12 -32.98
C GLN A 207 31.42 -31.08 -31.48
N ASN A 208 32.41 -30.71 -30.68
CA ASN A 208 32.19 -30.38 -29.27
C ASN A 208 33.19 -29.31 -28.83
N GLN A 209 33.09 -28.11 -29.40
CA GLN A 209 33.88 -26.96 -28.91
C GLN A 209 33.31 -25.56 -29.16
N ASP A 210 32.03 -25.41 -29.56
CA ASP A 210 31.43 -24.08 -29.78
C ASP A 210 30.27 -23.72 -28.83
N LYS A 211 29.94 -24.56 -27.84
CA LYS A 211 28.82 -24.29 -26.91
C LYS A 211 29.19 -23.57 -25.61
N GLN A 212 30.44 -23.11 -25.44
CA GLN A 212 30.89 -22.56 -24.15
C GLN A 212 31.14 -21.05 -24.12
N ASN A 213 30.96 -20.32 -25.23
CA ASN A 213 31.24 -18.88 -25.29
C ASN A 213 30.01 -17.96 -25.42
N GLN A 214 28.79 -18.50 -25.42
CA GLN A 214 27.57 -17.68 -25.58
C GLN A 214 26.85 -17.34 -24.26
N ASP A 215 27.22 -17.95 -23.14
CA ASP A 215 26.54 -17.73 -21.84
C ASP A 215 27.18 -16.67 -20.93
N LYS A 216 28.37 -16.12 -21.28
CA LYS A 216 29.08 -15.15 -20.43
C LYS A 216 28.92 -13.68 -20.81
N GLN A 217 28.22 -13.35 -21.89
CA GLN A 217 28.09 -11.96 -22.35
C GLN A 217 26.70 -11.33 -22.09
N ASN A 218 25.76 -12.05 -21.47
CA ASN A 218 24.40 -11.54 -21.24
C ASN A 218 24.12 -11.09 -19.79
N GLN A 219 25.14 -10.95 -18.94
CA GLN A 219 24.97 -10.58 -17.52
C GLN A 219 25.33 -9.13 -17.16
N GLN A 220 25.73 -8.30 -18.12
CA GLN A 220 26.01 -6.89 -17.86
C GLN A 220 25.34 -6.00 -18.90
N GLN A 221 24.22 -5.39 -18.49
CA GLN A 221 23.53 -4.19 -19.03
C GLN A 221 22.02 -4.40 -19.23
N GLY A 222 21.31 -4.74 -18.15
CA GLY A 222 19.84 -4.79 -18.09
C GLY A 222 19.18 -3.52 -17.54
N GLY A 223 19.83 -2.36 -17.60
CA GLY A 223 19.28 -1.09 -17.11
C GLY A 223 19.28 -0.03 -18.20
N MET A 224 18.30 0.89 -18.18
CA MET A 224 18.41 2.13 -18.97
C MET A 224 19.77 2.78 -18.69
N SER A 225 20.50 3.20 -19.73
CA SER A 225 21.71 4.00 -19.54
C SER A 225 21.39 5.23 -18.68
N GLN A 226 22.37 5.72 -17.91
CA GLN A 226 22.13 6.87 -17.01
C GLN A 226 21.56 8.08 -17.77
N GLN A 227 22.03 8.31 -19.00
CA GLN A 227 21.52 9.36 -19.90
C GLN A 227 20.05 9.12 -20.29
N ASN A 228 19.66 7.88 -20.57
CA ASN A 228 18.26 7.56 -20.89
C ASN A 228 17.35 7.73 -19.66
N VAL A 229 17.83 7.43 -18.45
CA VAL A 229 17.08 7.66 -17.21
C VAL A 229 16.84 9.15 -16.99
N GLU A 230 17.86 9.99 -17.15
CA GLU A 230 17.76 11.43 -16.97
C GLU A 230 16.77 12.07 -17.96
N GLN A 231 16.83 11.67 -19.23
CA GLN A 231 15.87 12.11 -20.24
C GLN A 231 14.43 11.73 -19.89
N VAL A 232 14.22 10.49 -19.41
CA VAL A 232 12.89 10.03 -18.98
C VAL A 232 12.39 10.83 -17.78
N LEU A 233 13.24 11.08 -16.78
CA LEU A 233 12.88 11.87 -15.60
C LEU A 233 12.53 13.31 -15.98
N LYS A 234 13.30 13.92 -16.88
CA LYS A 234 13.02 15.26 -17.41
C LYS A 234 11.68 15.30 -18.15
N ALA A 235 11.41 14.32 -19.01
CA ALA A 235 10.13 14.24 -19.71
C ALA A 235 8.94 14.09 -18.73
N MET A 236 9.10 13.30 -17.66
CA MET A 236 8.10 13.19 -16.60
C MET A 236 7.87 14.52 -15.87
N GLN A 237 8.94 15.27 -15.56
CA GLN A 237 8.86 16.62 -14.98
C GLN A 237 8.11 17.60 -15.87
N ASP A 238 8.43 17.62 -17.16
CA ASP A 238 7.79 18.53 -18.11
C ASP A 238 6.29 18.20 -18.27
N GLN A 239 5.95 16.91 -18.35
CA GLN A 239 4.55 16.46 -18.43
C GLN A 239 3.76 16.81 -17.16
N GLU A 240 4.37 16.63 -16.00
CA GLU A 240 3.78 16.99 -14.72
C GLU A 240 3.52 18.49 -14.62
N ARG A 241 4.51 19.32 -14.95
CA ARG A 241 4.40 20.78 -14.95
C ARG A 241 3.30 21.26 -15.89
N ALA A 242 3.23 20.69 -17.10
CA ALA A 242 2.15 20.98 -18.04
C ALA A 242 0.77 20.61 -17.47
N THR A 243 0.68 19.49 -16.75
CA THR A 243 -0.56 19.05 -16.11
C THR A 243 -0.98 20.01 -14.98
N GLN A 244 -0.05 20.42 -14.13
CA GLN A 244 -0.32 21.38 -13.06
C GLN A 244 -0.79 22.73 -13.60
N GLN A 245 -0.15 23.24 -14.67
CA GLN A 245 -0.56 24.48 -15.32
C GLN A 245 -2.00 24.40 -15.83
N LYS A 246 -2.39 23.28 -16.46
CA LYS A 246 -3.76 23.05 -16.92
C LYS A 246 -4.77 23.02 -15.76
N VAL A 247 -4.45 22.30 -14.69
CA VAL A 247 -5.32 22.21 -13.50
C VAL A 247 -5.48 23.59 -12.84
N SER A 248 -4.39 24.32 -12.67
CA SER A 248 -4.39 25.67 -12.11
C SER A 248 -5.21 26.65 -12.96
N ALA A 249 -5.06 26.62 -14.29
CA ALA A 249 -5.84 27.44 -15.20
C ALA A 249 -7.34 27.12 -15.13
N GLU A 250 -7.70 25.84 -15.05
CA GLU A 250 -9.09 25.40 -14.94
C GLU A 250 -9.70 25.81 -13.59
N GLN A 251 -8.98 25.65 -12.48
CA GLN A 251 -9.41 26.14 -11.17
C GLN A 251 -9.63 27.65 -11.16
N ALA A 252 -8.73 28.43 -11.75
CA ALA A 252 -8.89 29.87 -11.88
C ALA A 252 -10.13 30.24 -12.72
N ARG A 253 -10.41 29.47 -13.78
CA ARG A 253 -11.60 29.64 -14.61
C ARG A 253 -12.88 29.34 -13.83
N GLN A 254 -12.90 28.25 -13.06
CA GLN A 254 -14.04 27.87 -12.22
C GLN A 254 -14.33 28.92 -11.15
N GLN A 255 -13.29 29.41 -10.44
CA GLN A 255 -13.44 30.47 -9.45
C GLN A 255 -13.98 31.77 -10.07
N ARG A 256 -13.52 32.15 -11.27
CA ARG A 256 -14.07 33.31 -12.00
C ARG A 256 -15.54 33.10 -12.36
N ALA A 257 -15.91 31.90 -12.81
CA ALA A 257 -17.29 31.57 -13.16
C ALA A 257 -18.22 31.58 -11.92
N GLU A 258 -17.75 31.08 -10.79
CA GLU A 258 -18.48 31.13 -9.52
C GLU A 258 -18.70 32.58 -9.05
N ARG A 259 -17.65 33.41 -9.05
CA ARG A 259 -17.75 34.84 -8.71
C ARG A 259 -18.71 35.60 -9.63
N ALA A 260 -18.71 35.29 -10.93
CA ALA A 260 -19.64 35.90 -11.87
C ALA A 260 -21.10 35.48 -11.62
N ARG A 261 -21.34 34.24 -11.16
CA ARG A 261 -22.67 33.75 -10.79
C ARG A 261 -23.18 34.37 -9.49
N THR A 262 -22.31 34.52 -8.48
CA THR A 262 -22.70 35.18 -7.22
C THR A 262 -23.02 36.65 -7.44
N ASN A 263 -22.27 37.35 -8.31
CA ASN A 263 -22.51 38.77 -8.57
C ASN A 263 -23.80 39.09 -9.35
N ARG A 264 -24.44 38.10 -10.00
CA ARG A 264 -25.70 38.28 -10.75
C ARG A 264 -26.96 37.96 -9.92
N LYS A 265 -26.83 37.59 -8.64
CA LYS A 265 -27.94 37.13 -7.79
C LYS A 265 -28.56 38.23 -6.90
N TRP A 266 -28.38 39.50 -7.25
CA TRP A 266 -28.95 40.67 -6.59
C TRP A 266 -29.49 41.62 -7.66
#